data_AF-A0A524DK90-F1
#
_entry.id   AF-A0A524DK90-F1
#
_cell.length_a   1.000
_cell.length_b   1.000
_cell.length_c   1.000
_cell.angle_alpha   90.00
_cell.angle_beta   90.00
_cell.angle_gamma   90.00
#
_symmetry.space_group_name_H-M   'P 1'
#
loop_
_entity.id
_entity.type
_entity.pdbx_description
1 polymer ?
#
loop_
_entity_poly.entity_id
_entity_poly.type
_entity_poly.pdbx_seq_one_letter_code
_entity_poly.pdbx_strand_id
1 'polypeptide(L)'
;MSIIGIDYDKCNSCGICVLECPRRFKRIESENKVVFDDPTGSCIHCGHCISVCPQEAILFEGFEEGPYNFRGIDDLASYIPYGKLYNFLRANRSIRQYKKKQVPMDVIKKVIAAMEYAPTSANIRAEKFAVVSNIAQLKSLSDAVKDELLKSPATRSMYEETFRVRGELYEYQIYFDAPHVIFVYTSGNTAMDHYNIANTVTYGRLAAQSLGLGSCYNGWTHIAFHSNPKLSKIVGLRGRSWGVFTLGYPNTKYYRCPPRNHRKIKFIE
;
A
#
# COMPACT_ATOMS: atom_id res chain seq x y z
N MET A 1 -5.13 16.75 -7.55
CA MET A 1 -6.55 17.05 -7.26
C MET A 1 -6.56 18.37 -6.56
N SER A 2 -6.82 19.45 -7.28
CA SER A 2 -6.86 20.79 -6.67
C SER A 2 -8.30 21.20 -6.51
N ILE A 3 -8.67 21.74 -5.34
CA ILE A 3 -10.00 22.35 -5.15
C ILE A 3 -9.91 23.77 -5.70
N ILE A 4 -10.72 24.09 -6.70
CA ILE A 4 -10.63 25.36 -7.43
C ILE A 4 -11.78 26.32 -7.10
N GLY A 5 -12.83 25.83 -6.43
CA GLY A 5 -13.94 26.69 -6.04
C GLY A 5 -15.20 25.92 -5.65
N ILE A 6 -16.31 26.64 -5.64
CA ILE A 6 -17.65 26.13 -5.34
C ILE A 6 -18.59 26.61 -6.44
N ASP A 7 -19.39 25.69 -6.95
CA ASP A 7 -20.50 25.95 -7.85
C ASP A 7 -21.68 26.48 -7.01
N TYR A 8 -21.90 27.80 -7.06
CA TYR A 8 -22.92 28.47 -6.27
C TYR A 8 -24.34 28.19 -6.76
N ASP A 9 -24.52 27.75 -8.01
CA ASP A 9 -25.85 27.39 -8.54
C ASP A 9 -26.33 26.06 -7.95
N LYS A 10 -25.40 25.18 -7.57
CA LYS A 10 -25.69 23.90 -6.90
C LYS A 10 -25.63 23.98 -5.38
N CYS A 11 -24.86 24.92 -4.82
CA CYS A 11 -24.63 25.00 -3.39
C CYS A 11 -25.88 25.46 -2.63
N ASN A 12 -26.27 24.70 -1.59
CA ASN A 12 -27.38 25.05 -0.70
C ASN A 12 -26.94 25.45 0.72
N SER A 13 -25.64 25.70 0.93
CA SER A 13 -25.05 26.06 2.24
C SER A 13 -25.31 25.07 3.39
N CYS A 14 -25.51 23.76 3.13
CA CYS A 14 -25.69 22.76 4.19
C CYS A 14 -24.51 22.61 5.17
N GLY A 15 -23.32 23.13 4.84
CA GLY A 15 -22.18 23.20 5.75
C GLY A 15 -21.39 21.89 5.96
N ILE A 16 -21.81 20.77 5.36
CA ILE A 16 -21.14 19.46 5.58
C ILE A 16 -19.65 19.52 5.19
N CYS A 17 -19.32 20.14 4.05
CA CYS A 17 -17.93 20.30 3.61
C CYS A 17 -17.09 21.24 4.51
N VAL A 18 -17.72 22.11 5.30
CA VAL A 18 -17.08 22.96 6.31
C VAL A 18 -16.71 22.11 7.53
N LEU A 19 -17.65 21.32 8.02
CA LEU A 19 -17.47 20.43 9.17
C LEU A 19 -16.40 19.37 8.91
N GLU A 20 -16.39 18.79 7.71
CA GLU A 20 -15.47 17.72 7.32
C GLU A 20 -14.04 18.20 7.01
N CYS A 21 -13.81 19.50 6.84
CA CYS A 21 -12.48 20.00 6.51
C CYS A 21 -11.59 20.02 7.77
N PRO A 22 -10.59 19.13 7.91
CA PRO A 22 -9.75 19.10 9.10
C PRO A 22 -8.90 20.38 9.26
N ARG A 23 -8.72 21.14 8.17
CA ARG A 23 -7.97 22.39 8.13
C ARG A 23 -8.85 23.64 8.28
N ARG A 24 -10.19 23.48 8.28
CA ARG A 24 -11.17 24.57 8.39
C ARG A 24 -11.03 25.69 7.35
N PHE A 25 -10.63 25.34 6.11
CA PHE A 25 -10.51 26.27 4.97
C PHE A 25 -11.83 26.61 4.28
N LYS A 26 -12.97 26.26 4.88
CA LYS A 26 -14.28 26.61 4.35
C LYS A 26 -15.09 27.29 5.44
N ARG A 27 -15.88 28.28 5.06
CA ARG A 27 -16.82 28.99 5.96
C ARG A 27 -18.11 29.30 5.22
N ILE A 28 -19.21 29.39 5.96
CA ILE A 28 -20.48 29.88 5.44
C ILE A 28 -20.47 31.40 5.61
N GLU A 29 -20.59 32.15 4.52
CA GLU A 29 -20.69 33.62 4.58
C GLU A 29 -22.15 34.10 4.53
N SER A 30 -23.01 33.42 3.76
CA SER A 30 -24.43 33.72 3.65
C SER A 30 -25.20 32.51 3.11
N GLU A 31 -26.52 32.65 2.97
CA GLU A 31 -27.33 31.67 2.23
C GLU A 31 -26.71 31.38 0.86
N ASN A 32 -26.65 30.10 0.49
CA ASN A 32 -26.00 29.52 -0.70
C ASN A 32 -24.52 29.87 -0.94
N LYS A 33 -23.86 30.55 0.00
CA LYS A 33 -22.46 30.98 -0.14
C LYS A 33 -21.56 30.33 0.91
N VAL A 34 -21.01 29.17 0.53
CA VAL A 34 -19.82 28.60 1.18
C VAL A 34 -18.59 29.12 0.46
N VAL A 35 -17.62 29.66 1.19
CA VAL A 35 -16.36 30.14 0.63
C VAL A 35 -15.25 29.15 0.94
N PHE A 36 -14.44 28.81 -0.07
CA PHE A 36 -13.17 28.10 0.12
C PHE A 36 -12.02 29.11 0.11
N ASP A 37 -11.25 29.12 1.19
CA ASP A 37 -10.17 30.08 1.42
C ASP A 37 -9.00 29.34 2.08
N ASP A 38 -7.92 29.14 1.33
CA ASP A 38 -6.67 28.53 1.79
C ASP A 38 -5.53 29.58 1.72
N PRO A 39 -5.52 30.56 2.64
CA PRO A 39 -4.57 31.66 2.60
C PRO A 39 -3.12 31.20 2.81
N THR A 40 -2.93 29.98 3.31
CA THR A 40 -1.62 29.38 3.60
C THR A 40 -1.13 28.40 2.53
N GLY A 41 -1.99 28.04 1.57
CA GLY A 41 -1.72 26.94 0.63
C GLY A 41 -1.50 25.59 1.33
N SER A 42 -2.11 25.36 2.50
CA SER A 42 -1.89 24.13 3.29
C SER A 42 -3.04 23.13 3.23
N CYS A 43 -3.95 23.31 2.26
CA CYS A 43 -4.90 22.28 1.87
C CYS A 43 -4.14 21.00 1.50
N ILE A 44 -4.51 19.88 2.12
CA ILE A 44 -3.88 18.59 1.88
C ILE A 44 -4.52 17.82 0.72
N HIS A 45 -5.44 18.45 -0.01
CA HIS A 45 -6.06 17.88 -1.20
C HIS A 45 -6.73 16.50 -0.98
N CYS A 46 -7.25 16.23 0.23
CA CYS A 46 -7.85 14.93 0.58
C CYS A 46 -9.16 14.62 -0.13
N GLY A 47 -9.82 15.62 -0.72
CA GLY A 47 -11.06 15.44 -1.46
C GLY A 47 -12.28 15.12 -0.61
N HIS A 48 -12.20 15.06 0.72
CA HIS A 48 -13.37 14.76 1.57
C HIS A 48 -14.54 15.70 1.28
N CYS A 49 -14.29 16.99 1.07
CA CYS A 49 -15.33 17.95 0.68
C CYS A 49 -16.08 17.56 -0.60
N ILE A 50 -15.41 16.93 -1.57
CA ILE A 50 -16.05 16.38 -2.79
C ILE A 50 -16.93 15.20 -2.39
N SER A 51 -16.37 14.25 -1.63
CA SER A 51 -17.05 13.01 -1.23
C SER A 51 -18.31 13.23 -0.38
N VAL A 52 -18.35 14.30 0.42
CA VAL A 52 -19.48 14.58 1.34
C VAL A 52 -20.47 15.61 0.80
N CYS A 53 -20.23 16.20 -0.37
CA CYS A 53 -21.13 17.21 -0.93
C CYS A 53 -22.28 16.54 -1.70
N PRO A 54 -23.53 16.54 -1.18
CA PRO A 54 -24.64 15.86 -1.86
C PRO A 54 -25.09 16.59 -3.13
N GLN A 55 -24.71 17.87 -3.28
CA GLN A 55 -25.07 18.70 -4.44
C GLN A 55 -24.01 18.67 -5.54
N GLU A 56 -22.90 17.95 -5.34
CA GLU A 56 -21.76 17.93 -6.28
C GLU A 56 -21.25 19.36 -6.60
N ALA A 57 -21.30 20.25 -5.61
CA ALA A 57 -21.01 21.68 -5.77
C ALA A 57 -19.51 22.02 -5.59
N ILE A 58 -18.65 21.06 -5.25
CA ILE A 58 -17.22 21.31 -5.10
C ILE A 58 -16.54 21.21 -6.47
N LEU A 59 -15.92 22.30 -6.91
CA LEU A 59 -15.16 22.33 -8.15
C LEU A 59 -13.72 21.88 -7.92
N PHE A 60 -13.20 21.01 -8.77
CA PHE A 60 -11.84 20.49 -8.69
C PHE A 60 -11.24 20.16 -10.06
N GLU A 61 -9.91 20.02 -10.12
CA GLU A 61 -9.17 19.69 -11.34
C GLU A 61 -8.13 18.56 -11.13
N GLY A 62 -7.66 18.00 -12.25
CA GLY A 62 -6.59 17.00 -12.32
C GLY A 62 -7.04 15.55 -12.14
N PHE A 63 -8.36 15.28 -12.18
CA PHE A 63 -8.97 13.95 -12.03
C PHE A 63 -10.19 13.83 -12.98
N GLU A 64 -9.94 13.38 -14.21
CA GLU A 64 -10.95 13.32 -15.28
C GLU A 64 -12.05 12.29 -15.03
N GLU A 65 -11.73 11.18 -14.36
CA GLU A 65 -12.68 10.11 -14.04
C GLU A 65 -13.71 10.51 -12.96
N GLY A 66 -13.52 11.67 -12.31
CA GLY A 66 -14.39 12.15 -11.24
C GLY A 66 -14.30 11.31 -9.94
N PRO A 67 -15.16 11.59 -8.94
CA PRO A 67 -15.20 10.81 -7.72
C PRO A 67 -15.82 9.42 -7.97
N TYR A 68 -15.28 8.40 -7.31
CA TYR A 68 -15.88 7.07 -7.31
C TYR A 68 -17.24 7.09 -6.60
N ASN A 69 -18.28 6.60 -7.26
CA ASN A 69 -19.59 6.44 -6.65
C ASN A 69 -19.71 5.06 -5.99
N PHE A 70 -20.21 5.01 -4.76
CA PHE A 70 -20.38 3.76 -4.01
C PHE A 70 -21.61 2.95 -4.46
N ARG A 71 -21.91 2.92 -5.77
CA ARG A 71 -23.09 2.22 -6.31
C ARG A 71 -23.06 0.76 -5.87
N GLY A 72 -24.11 0.33 -5.16
CA GLY A 72 -24.21 -1.03 -4.61
C GLY A 72 -23.56 -1.24 -3.24
N ILE A 73 -23.11 -0.17 -2.57
CA ILE A 73 -22.59 -0.19 -1.20
C ILE A 73 -23.38 0.82 -0.37
N ASP A 74 -24.46 0.37 0.28
CA ASP A 74 -25.27 1.22 1.16
C ASP A 74 -24.63 1.38 2.55
N ASP A 75 -24.02 0.30 3.06
CA ASP A 75 -23.31 0.26 4.33
C ASP A 75 -22.16 -0.75 4.27
N LEU A 76 -21.00 -0.39 4.83
CA LEU A 76 -19.80 -1.23 4.81
C LEU A 76 -19.96 -2.48 5.68
N ALA A 77 -20.68 -2.40 6.80
CA ALA A 77 -20.82 -3.52 7.72
C ALA A 77 -21.68 -4.65 7.13
N SER A 78 -22.69 -4.30 6.34
CA SER A 78 -23.52 -5.25 5.58
C SER A 78 -22.81 -5.75 4.32
N TYR A 79 -22.07 -4.89 3.62
CA TYR A 79 -21.32 -5.27 2.41
C TYR A 79 -20.20 -6.27 2.72
N ILE A 80 -19.41 -6.04 3.78
CA ILE A 80 -18.43 -6.99 4.30
C ILE A 80 -18.65 -7.19 5.81
N PRO A 81 -19.47 -8.18 6.20
CA PRO A 81 -19.69 -8.50 7.61
C PRO A 81 -18.40 -8.82 8.34
N TYR A 82 -18.28 -8.33 9.58
CA TYR A 82 -17.09 -8.51 10.42
C TYR A 82 -16.62 -9.97 10.46
N GLY A 83 -17.51 -10.94 10.62
CA GLY A 83 -17.15 -12.36 10.64
C GLY A 83 -16.46 -12.84 9.36
N LYS A 84 -16.89 -12.34 8.18
CA LYS A 84 -16.24 -12.65 6.90
C LYS A 84 -14.86 -12.00 6.81
N LEU A 85 -14.76 -10.72 7.14
CA LEU A 85 -13.48 -10.00 7.15
C LEU A 85 -12.49 -10.63 8.14
N TYR A 86 -12.93 -10.92 9.35
CA TYR A 86 -12.12 -11.54 10.39
C TYR A 86 -11.59 -12.91 9.96
N ASN A 87 -12.43 -13.76 9.34
CA ASN A 87 -12.00 -15.04 8.79
C ASN A 87 -10.98 -14.86 7.66
N PHE A 88 -11.22 -13.91 6.76
CA PHE A 88 -10.29 -13.57 5.69
C PHE A 88 -8.91 -13.15 6.24
N LEU A 89 -8.90 -12.23 7.21
CA LEU A 89 -7.67 -11.73 7.86
C LEU A 89 -6.92 -12.85 8.59
N ARG A 90 -7.62 -13.77 9.26
CA ARG A 90 -7.00 -14.94 9.90
C ARG A 90 -6.44 -15.94 8.90
N ALA A 91 -7.05 -16.07 7.73
CA ALA A 91 -6.59 -16.95 6.67
C ALA A 91 -5.40 -16.39 5.90
N ASN A 92 -5.13 -15.08 5.98
CA ASN A 92 -4.01 -14.44 5.31
C ASN A 92 -2.66 -14.97 5.81
N ARG A 93 -1.73 -15.24 4.87
CA ARG A 93 -0.41 -15.82 5.15
C ARG A 93 0.68 -15.17 4.33
N SER A 94 1.89 -15.22 4.90
CA SER A 94 3.11 -14.98 4.14
C SER A 94 3.43 -16.23 3.31
N ILE A 95 3.20 -16.15 2.01
CA ILE A 95 3.44 -17.24 1.05
C ILE A 95 4.90 -17.23 0.61
N ARG A 96 5.53 -18.39 0.66
CA ARG A 96 6.97 -18.59 0.38
C ARG A 96 7.20 -19.83 -0.47
N GLN A 97 6.15 -20.29 -1.14
CA GLN A 97 6.11 -21.45 -2.00
C GLN A 97 5.18 -21.08 -3.14
N TYR A 98 5.77 -20.84 -4.32
CA TYR A 98 5.06 -20.30 -5.48
C TYR A 98 5.04 -21.30 -6.62
N LYS A 99 3.94 -21.30 -7.37
CA LYS A 99 3.92 -21.98 -8.67
C LYS A 99 4.80 -21.20 -9.64
N LYS A 100 5.43 -21.89 -10.59
CA LYS A 100 6.21 -21.25 -11.68
C LYS A 100 5.35 -20.40 -12.64
N LYS A 101 4.03 -20.54 -12.58
CA LYS A 101 3.07 -19.79 -13.40
C LYS A 101 3.14 -18.29 -13.09
N GLN A 102 3.40 -17.49 -14.11
CA GLN A 102 3.30 -16.03 -14.05
C GLN A 102 1.86 -15.57 -13.80
N VAL A 103 1.70 -14.49 -13.04
CA VAL A 103 0.42 -13.83 -12.80
C VAL A 103 0.14 -12.88 -13.97
N PRO A 104 -1.05 -12.92 -14.58
CA PRO A 104 -1.42 -11.98 -15.64
C PRO A 104 -1.31 -10.52 -15.18
N MET A 105 -0.85 -9.64 -16.08
CA MET A 105 -0.55 -8.24 -15.75
C MET A 105 -1.81 -7.46 -15.32
N ASP A 106 -2.97 -7.76 -15.89
CA ASP A 106 -4.26 -7.18 -15.50
C ASP A 106 -4.63 -7.54 -14.05
N VAL A 107 -4.30 -8.75 -13.59
CA VAL A 107 -4.50 -9.17 -12.20
C VAL A 107 -3.54 -8.43 -11.27
N ILE A 108 -2.28 -8.24 -11.67
CA ILE A 108 -1.31 -7.43 -10.90
C ILE A 108 -1.78 -5.97 -10.81
N LYS A 109 -2.31 -5.42 -11.90
CA LYS A 109 -2.88 -4.06 -11.91
C LYS A 109 -4.05 -3.93 -10.93
N LYS A 110 -4.89 -4.95 -10.76
CA LYS A 110 -5.93 -4.94 -9.70
C LYS A 110 -5.36 -4.87 -8.30
N VAL A 111 -4.22 -5.53 -8.04
CA VAL A 111 -3.51 -5.41 -6.76
C VAL A 111 -3.02 -3.99 -6.53
N ILE A 112 -2.39 -3.38 -7.55
CA ILE A 112 -1.87 -2.01 -7.47
C ILE A 112 -3.02 -1.00 -7.31
N ALA A 113 -4.12 -1.15 -8.06
CA ALA A 113 -5.29 -0.29 -7.92
C ALA A 113 -5.83 -0.29 -6.48
N ALA A 114 -5.87 -1.44 -5.80
CA ALA A 114 -6.25 -1.49 -4.39
C ALA A 114 -5.24 -0.77 -3.48
N MET A 115 -3.95 -0.78 -3.82
CA MET A 115 -2.90 -0.09 -3.06
C MET A 115 -3.03 1.43 -3.16
N GLU A 116 -3.52 1.97 -4.28
CA GLU A 116 -3.70 3.41 -4.51
C GLU A 116 -4.77 4.04 -3.58
N TYR A 117 -5.63 3.22 -3.00
CA TYR A 117 -6.63 3.63 -1.99
C TYR A 117 -6.12 3.55 -0.54
N ALA A 118 -4.87 3.13 -0.32
CA ALA A 118 -4.31 3.11 1.03
C ALA A 118 -4.18 4.55 1.57
N PRO A 119 -4.69 4.83 2.79
CA PRO A 119 -4.54 6.16 3.35
C PRO A 119 -3.08 6.47 3.69
N THR A 120 -2.68 7.71 3.44
CA THR A 120 -1.34 8.22 3.77
C THR A 120 -1.45 9.44 4.66
N SER A 121 -0.46 9.64 5.53
CA SER A 121 -0.37 10.86 6.35
C SER A 121 -0.48 12.12 5.49
N ALA A 122 -1.32 13.07 5.92
CA ALA A 122 -1.61 14.31 5.22
C ALA A 122 -1.96 14.12 3.72
N ASN A 123 -2.49 12.95 3.34
CA ASN A 123 -2.84 12.62 1.96
C ASN A 123 -1.67 12.84 0.95
N ILE A 124 -0.43 12.65 1.42
CA ILE A 124 0.78 12.88 0.62
C ILE A 124 0.83 12.02 -0.65
N ARG A 125 0.40 10.75 -0.57
CA ARG A 125 0.31 9.81 -1.72
C ARG A 125 1.57 9.81 -2.62
N ALA A 126 2.75 9.80 -2.01
CA ALA A 126 4.03 9.90 -2.71
C ALA A 126 4.60 8.54 -3.18
N GLU A 127 3.88 7.46 -2.91
CA GLU A 127 4.25 6.09 -3.26
C GLU A 127 4.29 5.91 -4.77
N LYS A 128 5.35 5.25 -5.23
CA LYS A 128 5.52 4.76 -6.59
C LYS A 128 5.56 3.24 -6.57
N PHE A 129 5.09 2.64 -7.66
CA PHE A 129 5.01 1.19 -7.80
C PHE A 129 5.93 0.70 -8.91
N ALA A 130 6.61 -0.42 -8.68
CA ALA A 130 7.31 -1.14 -9.73
C ALA A 130 7.11 -2.65 -9.55
N VAL A 131 7.02 -3.36 -10.68
CA VAL A 131 6.85 -4.81 -10.71
C VAL A 131 8.02 -5.40 -11.48
N VAL A 132 8.79 -6.27 -10.84
CA VAL A 132 9.89 -6.99 -11.48
C VAL A 132 9.46 -8.44 -11.68
N SER A 133 9.31 -8.81 -12.95
CA SER A 133 8.91 -10.16 -13.39
C SER A 133 10.02 -10.89 -14.14
N ASN A 134 11.12 -10.19 -14.47
CA ASN A 134 12.25 -10.78 -15.16
C ASN A 134 13.08 -11.64 -14.19
N ILE A 135 13.10 -12.95 -14.42
CA ILE A 135 13.75 -13.92 -13.52
C ILE A 135 15.26 -13.69 -13.39
N ALA A 136 15.94 -13.33 -14.48
CA ALA A 136 17.38 -13.06 -14.43
C ALA A 136 17.69 -11.82 -13.58
N GLN A 137 16.88 -10.77 -13.67
CA GLN A 137 16.99 -9.59 -12.79
C GLN A 137 16.68 -9.93 -11.34
N LEU A 138 15.63 -10.73 -11.07
CA LEU A 138 15.31 -11.18 -9.71
C LEU A 138 16.44 -12.01 -9.09
N LYS A 139 17.09 -12.85 -9.88
CA LYS A 139 18.27 -13.62 -9.45
C LYS A 139 19.45 -12.72 -9.13
N SER A 140 19.81 -11.83 -10.05
CA SER A 140 20.89 -10.86 -9.84
C SER A 140 20.65 -10.01 -8.60
N LEU A 141 19.40 -9.56 -8.39
CA LEU A 141 19.04 -8.80 -7.19
C LEU A 141 19.11 -9.65 -5.92
N SER A 142 18.60 -10.89 -5.97
CA SER A 142 18.64 -11.82 -4.84
C SER A 142 20.08 -12.07 -4.38
N ASP A 143 21.01 -12.31 -5.32
CA ASP A 143 22.42 -12.51 -4.99
C ASP A 143 23.04 -11.26 -4.38
N ALA A 144 22.80 -10.08 -4.96
CA ALA A 144 23.33 -8.84 -4.43
C ALA A 144 22.79 -8.48 -3.03
N VAL A 145 21.50 -8.75 -2.77
CA VAL A 145 20.90 -8.57 -1.43
C VAL A 145 21.51 -9.51 -0.42
N LYS A 146 21.68 -10.79 -0.77
CA LYS A 146 22.35 -11.79 0.06
C LYS A 146 23.78 -11.34 0.41
N ASP A 147 24.56 -10.95 -0.59
CA ASP A 147 25.95 -10.54 -0.41
C ASP A 147 26.04 -9.31 0.50
N GLU A 148 25.17 -8.31 0.30
CA GLU A 148 25.10 -7.12 1.17
C GLU A 148 24.82 -7.49 2.62
N LEU A 149 23.85 -8.37 2.86
CA LEU A 149 23.50 -8.81 4.21
C LEU A 149 24.59 -9.64 4.88
N LEU A 150 25.52 -10.23 4.14
CA LEU A 150 26.63 -11.03 4.69
C LEU A 150 27.93 -10.22 4.90
N LYS A 151 27.95 -8.91 4.57
CA LYS A 151 29.14 -8.05 4.74
C LYS A 151 29.52 -7.81 6.19
N SER A 152 28.53 -7.58 7.05
CA SER A 152 28.74 -7.32 8.48
C SER A 152 28.85 -8.64 9.27
N PRO A 153 29.77 -8.76 10.23
CA PRO A 153 29.84 -9.93 11.11
C PRO A 153 28.52 -10.22 11.84
N ALA A 154 27.79 -9.17 12.25
CA ALA A 154 26.55 -9.29 13.02
C ALA A 154 25.38 -9.84 12.18
N THR A 155 25.26 -9.42 10.92
CA THR A 155 24.22 -9.94 10.02
C THR A 155 24.63 -11.27 9.39
N ARG A 156 25.93 -11.50 9.19
CA ARG A 156 26.46 -12.80 8.76
C ARG A 156 26.13 -13.90 9.76
N SER A 157 26.43 -13.72 11.04
CA SER A 157 26.12 -14.71 12.08
C SER A 157 24.62 -15.04 12.17
N MET A 158 23.75 -14.11 11.77
CA MET A 158 22.31 -14.29 11.75
C MET A 158 21.80 -15.04 10.52
N TYR A 159 22.40 -14.82 9.34
CA TYR A 159 21.81 -15.22 8.06
C TYR A 159 22.61 -16.21 7.23
N GLU A 160 23.92 -16.39 7.48
CA GLU A 160 24.80 -17.19 6.62
C GLU A 160 24.30 -18.63 6.43
N GLU A 161 24.03 -19.35 7.52
CA GLU A 161 23.53 -20.72 7.45
C GLU A 161 22.13 -20.77 6.82
N THR A 162 21.27 -19.79 7.13
CA THR A 162 19.95 -19.67 6.51
C THR A 162 20.07 -19.53 5.00
N PHE A 163 20.99 -18.70 4.50
CA PHE A 163 21.19 -18.49 3.08
C PHE A 163 21.92 -19.65 2.38
N ARG A 164 22.75 -20.39 3.10
CA ARG A 164 23.37 -21.62 2.60
C ARG A 164 22.29 -22.67 2.31
N VAL A 165 21.51 -23.05 3.33
CA VAL A 165 20.44 -24.07 3.21
C VAL A 165 19.39 -23.67 2.19
N ARG A 166 18.99 -22.39 2.18
CA ARG A 166 17.99 -21.92 1.22
C ARG A 166 18.53 -21.84 -0.21
N GLY A 167 19.83 -21.61 -0.41
CA GLY A 167 20.47 -21.64 -1.72
C GLY A 167 20.42 -23.02 -2.39
N GLU A 168 20.30 -24.09 -1.60
CA GLU A 168 20.10 -25.46 -2.11
C GLU A 168 18.66 -25.71 -2.59
N LEU A 169 17.70 -24.89 -2.13
CA LEU A 169 16.26 -25.08 -2.34
C LEU A 169 15.65 -24.14 -3.38
N TYR A 170 16.25 -22.98 -3.60
CA TYR A 170 15.69 -21.91 -4.43
C TYR A 170 16.75 -21.34 -5.37
N GLU A 171 16.35 -20.99 -6.60
CA GLU A 171 17.24 -20.36 -7.57
C GLU A 171 17.55 -18.90 -7.22
N TYR A 172 16.60 -18.19 -6.60
CA TYR A 172 16.75 -16.82 -6.12
C TYR A 172 16.09 -16.68 -4.75
N GLN A 173 16.77 -17.30 -3.79
CA GLN A 173 16.32 -17.59 -2.44
C GLN A 173 15.80 -16.41 -1.61
N ILE A 174 16.20 -15.17 -1.90
CA ILE A 174 15.65 -14.01 -1.18
C ILE A 174 14.15 -13.86 -1.46
N TYR A 175 13.67 -14.29 -2.64
CA TYR A 175 12.29 -14.14 -3.08
C TYR A 175 11.50 -15.44 -3.16
N PHE A 176 12.02 -16.56 -2.66
CA PHE A 176 11.32 -17.85 -2.62
C PHE A 176 10.86 -18.35 -3.99
N ASP A 177 11.62 -18.03 -5.04
CA ASP A 177 11.27 -18.29 -6.44
C ASP A 177 9.90 -17.72 -6.87
N ALA A 178 9.48 -16.61 -6.27
CA ALA A 178 8.27 -15.92 -6.66
C ALA A 178 8.37 -15.38 -8.09
N PRO A 179 7.32 -15.54 -8.93
CA PRO A 179 7.35 -15.07 -10.32
C PRO A 179 7.41 -13.54 -10.43
N HIS A 180 6.99 -12.82 -9.38
CA HIS A 180 7.00 -11.36 -9.34
C HIS A 180 7.44 -10.83 -7.98
N VAL A 181 8.11 -9.68 -8.01
CA VAL A 181 8.38 -8.85 -6.83
C VAL A 181 7.85 -7.45 -7.08
N ILE A 182 7.04 -6.96 -6.15
CA ILE A 182 6.49 -5.60 -6.17
C ILE A 182 7.28 -4.73 -5.21
N PHE A 183 7.69 -3.57 -5.72
CA PHE A 183 8.32 -2.50 -4.98
C PHE A 183 7.32 -1.36 -4.82
N VAL A 184 7.16 -0.89 -3.58
CA VAL A 184 6.50 0.35 -3.21
C VAL A 184 7.58 1.27 -2.67
N TYR A 185 7.76 2.45 -3.24
CA TYR A 185 8.87 3.30 -2.85
C TYR A 185 8.54 4.77 -2.98
N THR A 186 9.18 5.60 -2.14
CA THR A 186 9.08 7.05 -2.23
C THR A 186 10.47 7.66 -2.40
N SER A 187 10.50 8.90 -2.86
CA SER A 187 11.71 9.71 -2.82
C SER A 187 11.95 10.31 -1.42
N GLY A 188 11.04 10.18 -0.45
CA GLY A 188 11.20 10.60 0.94
C GLY A 188 11.95 9.57 1.78
N ASN A 189 12.44 9.96 2.97
CA ASN A 189 13.15 9.08 3.91
C ASN A 189 12.79 9.35 5.38
N THR A 190 11.56 9.78 5.62
CA THR A 190 11.04 10.01 6.96
C THR A 190 10.43 8.73 7.53
N ALA A 191 10.22 8.67 8.85
CA ALA A 191 9.48 7.57 9.46
C ALA A 191 8.07 7.43 8.86
N MET A 192 7.43 8.56 8.52
CA MET A 192 6.10 8.56 7.92
C MET A 192 6.08 7.95 6.52
N ASP A 193 7.14 8.13 5.71
CA ASP A 193 7.27 7.46 4.41
C ASP A 193 7.22 5.93 4.59
N HIS A 194 7.94 5.40 5.58
CA HIS A 194 7.95 3.97 5.87
C HIS A 194 6.59 3.46 6.35
N TYR A 195 5.88 4.23 7.19
CA TYR A 195 4.53 3.86 7.65
C TYR A 195 3.49 3.89 6.54
N ASN A 196 3.51 4.93 5.70
CA ASN A 196 2.62 5.00 4.55
C ASN A 196 2.86 3.82 3.60
N ILE A 197 4.13 3.53 3.26
CA ILE A 197 4.51 2.35 2.47
C ILE A 197 4.00 1.05 3.10
N ALA A 198 4.17 0.86 4.40
CA ALA A 198 3.74 -0.35 5.09
C ALA A 198 2.21 -0.54 5.01
N ASN A 199 1.45 0.56 5.12
CA ASN A 199 0.01 0.55 4.93
C ASN A 199 -0.37 0.18 3.50
N THR A 200 0.27 0.82 2.51
CA THR A 200 0.08 0.54 1.07
C THR A 200 0.38 -0.92 0.72
N VAL A 201 1.47 -1.48 1.23
CA VAL A 201 1.78 -2.91 1.04
C VAL A 201 0.72 -3.80 1.70
N THR A 202 0.17 -3.40 2.85
CA THR A 202 -0.91 -4.16 3.51
C THR A 202 -2.15 -4.26 2.62
N TYR A 203 -2.59 -3.15 2.01
CA TYR A 203 -3.69 -3.14 1.05
C TYR A 203 -3.43 -4.09 -0.12
N GLY A 204 -2.25 -4.00 -0.73
CA GLY A 204 -1.87 -4.87 -1.85
C GLY A 204 -1.84 -6.35 -1.48
N ARG A 205 -1.34 -6.69 -0.29
CA ARG A 205 -1.29 -8.09 0.17
C ARG A 205 -2.68 -8.67 0.43
N LEU A 206 -3.60 -7.87 0.98
CA LEU A 206 -5.00 -8.29 1.18
C LEU A 206 -5.70 -8.45 -0.17
N ALA A 207 -5.55 -7.49 -1.10
CA ALA A 207 -6.12 -7.59 -2.44
C ALA A 207 -5.56 -8.78 -3.23
N ALA A 208 -4.26 -9.05 -3.13
CA ALA A 208 -3.64 -10.22 -3.75
C ALA A 208 -4.34 -11.53 -3.30
N GLN A 209 -4.63 -11.66 -2.01
CA GLN A 209 -5.29 -12.86 -1.48
C GLN A 209 -6.73 -13.01 -1.97
N SER A 210 -7.50 -11.92 -2.08
CA SER A 210 -8.87 -12.00 -2.63
C SER A 210 -8.89 -12.42 -4.11
N LEU A 211 -7.78 -12.20 -4.83
CA LEU A 211 -7.55 -12.65 -6.21
C LEU A 211 -6.97 -14.07 -6.31
N GLY A 212 -6.85 -14.80 -5.19
CA GLY A 212 -6.28 -16.15 -5.14
C GLY A 212 -4.74 -16.18 -5.25
N LEU A 213 -4.09 -15.03 -5.08
CA LEU A 213 -2.63 -14.91 -5.07
C LEU A 213 -2.07 -15.03 -3.65
N GLY A 214 -0.79 -15.33 -3.59
CA GLY A 214 0.04 -15.33 -2.39
C GLY A 214 1.03 -14.19 -2.41
N SER A 215 1.40 -13.70 -1.22
CA SER A 215 2.44 -12.69 -1.07
C SER A 215 3.25 -12.88 0.21
N CYS A 216 4.47 -12.36 0.23
CA CYS A 216 5.27 -12.24 1.44
C CYS A 216 6.09 -10.95 1.42
N TYR A 217 5.95 -10.16 2.49
CA TYR A 217 6.80 -8.99 2.74
C TYR A 217 8.27 -9.44 2.80
N ASN A 218 9.16 -8.67 2.18
CA ASN A 218 10.58 -8.98 2.06
C ASN A 218 11.41 -8.01 2.89
N GLY A 219 11.64 -8.37 4.16
CA GLY A 219 12.46 -7.57 5.08
C GLY A 219 13.94 -7.55 4.70
N TRP A 220 14.46 -8.61 4.09
CA TRP A 220 15.86 -8.68 3.67
C TRP A 220 16.22 -7.63 2.62
N THR A 221 15.39 -7.49 1.58
CA THR A 221 15.60 -6.45 0.55
C THR A 221 15.45 -5.06 1.15
N HIS A 222 14.48 -4.85 2.06
CA HIS A 222 14.34 -3.57 2.77
C HIS A 222 15.62 -3.20 3.53
N ILE A 223 16.15 -4.12 4.35
CA ILE A 223 17.38 -3.91 5.11
C ILE A 223 18.56 -3.63 4.15
N ALA A 224 18.75 -4.48 3.13
CA ALA A 224 19.85 -4.33 2.19
C ALA A 224 19.78 -3.01 1.40
N PHE A 225 18.59 -2.56 0.99
CA PHE A 225 18.42 -1.28 0.29
C PHE A 225 18.67 -0.09 1.21
N HIS A 226 18.33 -0.20 2.49
CA HIS A 226 18.66 0.83 3.47
C HIS A 226 20.17 0.92 3.71
N SER A 227 20.85 -0.22 3.86
CA SER A 227 22.30 -0.29 4.03
C SER A 227 23.08 0.13 2.77
N ASN A 228 22.60 -0.26 1.59
CA ASN A 228 23.21 0.07 0.31
C ASN A 228 22.14 0.44 -0.74
N PRO A 229 21.75 1.73 -0.79
CA PRO A 229 20.73 2.21 -1.73
C PRO A 229 21.08 1.99 -3.21
N LYS A 230 22.36 1.79 -3.55
CA LYS A 230 22.79 1.55 -4.94
C LYS A 230 22.27 0.22 -5.49
N LEU A 231 21.90 -0.73 -4.64
CA LEU A 231 21.32 -2.02 -5.07
C LEU A 231 20.02 -1.84 -5.87
N SER A 232 19.26 -0.78 -5.60
CA SER A 232 18.04 -0.46 -6.36
C SER A 232 18.29 -0.23 -7.86
N LYS A 233 19.52 0.11 -8.26
CA LYS A 233 19.90 0.28 -9.67
C LYS A 233 19.86 -1.01 -10.47
N ILE A 234 20.01 -2.18 -9.82
CA ILE A 234 19.91 -3.49 -10.49
C ILE A 234 18.54 -3.67 -11.16
N VAL A 235 17.50 -3.11 -10.53
CA VAL A 235 16.13 -3.11 -11.06
C VAL A 235 15.72 -1.74 -11.64
N GLY A 236 16.69 -0.85 -11.89
CA GLY A 236 16.45 0.45 -12.51
C GLY A 236 15.67 1.46 -11.67
N LEU A 237 15.54 1.24 -10.35
CA LEU A 237 14.72 2.09 -9.49
C LEU A 237 15.55 3.18 -8.79
N ARG A 238 14.88 4.30 -8.48
CA ARG A 238 15.45 5.42 -7.71
C ARG A 238 14.46 5.83 -6.62
N GLY A 239 14.78 5.50 -5.38
CA GLY A 239 13.98 5.78 -4.19
C GLY A 239 14.85 5.89 -2.95
N ARG A 240 14.26 6.26 -1.82
CA ARG A 240 14.95 6.31 -0.51
C ARG A 240 14.24 5.45 0.55
N SER A 241 12.92 5.42 0.54
CA SER A 241 12.11 4.51 1.36
C SER A 241 11.51 3.39 0.54
N TRP A 242 11.40 2.19 1.12
CA TRP A 242 11.11 0.97 0.37
C TRP A 242 10.20 0.01 1.12
N GLY A 243 9.21 -0.52 0.42
CA GLY A 243 8.41 -1.67 0.76
C GLY A 243 8.55 -2.68 -0.36
N VAL A 244 8.88 -3.92 -0.03
CA VAL A 244 9.14 -4.97 -1.03
C VAL A 244 8.34 -6.18 -0.64
N PHE A 245 7.60 -6.75 -1.58
CA PHE A 245 6.91 -8.02 -1.34
C PHE A 245 6.85 -8.87 -2.60
N THR A 246 6.87 -10.18 -2.38
CA THR A 246 6.71 -11.19 -3.43
C THR A 246 5.25 -11.35 -3.80
N LEU A 247 4.97 -11.74 -5.04
CA LEU A 247 3.62 -12.03 -5.53
C LEU A 247 3.65 -13.24 -6.48
N GLY A 248 2.67 -14.14 -6.33
CA GLY A 248 2.52 -15.29 -7.22
C GLY A 248 1.38 -16.21 -6.79
N TYR A 249 1.10 -17.25 -7.57
CA TYR A 249 0.13 -18.27 -7.15
C TYR A 249 0.74 -19.18 -6.08
N PRO A 250 0.08 -19.40 -4.93
CA PRO A 250 0.59 -20.32 -3.91
C PRO A 250 0.71 -21.75 -4.44
N ASN A 251 1.82 -22.42 -4.13
CA ASN A 251 2.01 -23.85 -4.39
C ASN A 251 1.63 -24.74 -3.19
N THR A 252 0.97 -24.17 -2.19
CA THR A 252 0.60 -24.88 -0.96
C THR A 252 -0.79 -24.45 -0.52
N LYS A 253 -1.58 -25.43 -0.07
CA LYS A 253 -2.89 -25.19 0.53
C LYS A 253 -2.76 -25.14 2.05
N TYR A 254 -3.30 -24.09 2.66
CA TYR A 254 -3.39 -23.97 4.11
C TYR A 254 -4.80 -24.34 4.57
N TYR A 255 -4.87 -25.25 5.53
CA TYR A 255 -6.15 -25.71 6.10
C TYR A 255 -6.53 -24.96 7.38
N ARG A 256 -5.54 -24.36 8.06
CA ARG A 256 -5.70 -23.75 9.39
C ARG A 256 -4.77 -22.53 9.55
N CYS A 257 -5.18 -21.60 10.40
CA CYS A 257 -4.32 -20.54 10.91
C CYS A 257 -3.45 -21.09 12.06
N PRO A 258 -2.15 -20.72 12.17
CA PRO A 258 -1.34 -21.09 13.33
C PRO A 258 -1.93 -20.54 14.62
N PRO A 259 -1.76 -21.23 15.76
CA PRO A 259 -2.16 -20.70 17.05
C PRO A 259 -1.47 -19.35 17.31
N ARG A 260 -2.18 -18.42 17.96
CA ARG A 260 -1.64 -17.12 18.37
C ARG A 260 -1.95 -16.88 19.84
N ASN A 261 -1.01 -16.26 20.55
CA ASN A 261 -1.23 -15.85 21.92
C ASN A 261 -2.21 -14.67 21.98
N HIS A 262 -3.15 -14.73 22.92
CA HIS A 262 -3.99 -13.59 23.25
C HIS A 262 -3.14 -12.51 23.93
N ARG A 263 -3.25 -11.27 23.46
CA ARG A 263 -2.57 -10.12 24.09
C ARG A 263 -3.44 -9.59 25.22
N LYS A 264 -2.83 -9.19 26.33
CA LYS A 264 -3.53 -8.47 27.41
C LYS A 264 -3.97 -7.11 26.88
N ILE A 265 -5.24 -6.75 27.10
CA ILE A 265 -5.81 -5.45 26.74
C ILE A 265 -5.94 -4.66 28.04
N LYS A 266 -5.35 -3.47 28.08
CA LYS A 266 -5.51 -2.51 29.19
C LYS A 266 -6.44 -1.41 28.70
N PHE A 267 -7.64 -1.34 29.27
CA PHE A 267 -8.52 -0.19 29.13
C PHE A 267 -8.06 0.89 30.11
N ILE A 268 -7.86 2.11 29.62
CA ILE A 268 -7.55 3.29 30.42
C ILE A 268 -8.76 4.19 30.23
N GLU A 269 -9.53 4.36 31.30
CA GLU A 269 -10.64 5.31 31.39
C GLU A 269 -10.13 6.69 31.80
#